data_AF-A0A0E3NRX1-F1
#
_entry.id   AF-A0A0E3NRX1-F1
#
_cell.length_a   1.000
_cell.length_b   1.000
_cell.length_c   1.000
_cell.angle_alpha   90.00
_cell.angle_beta   90.00
_cell.angle_gamma   90.00
#
_symmetry.space_group_name_H-M   'P 1'
#
loop_
_entity.id
_entity.type
_entity.pdbx_description
1 polymer ?
#
loop_
_entity_poly.entity_id
_entity_poly.type
_entity_poly.pdbx_seq_one_letter_code
_entity_poly.pdbx_strand_id
1 'polypeptide(L)'
;MPEHAMNQVPPYEFYTQKRWENWLGRARESGFQIKESEEEAGKESAVFVNMVDDVILACLKVIARFEKDLLAKEKALKILEEIRDIVLSEVDPITEDIDLMIDSVQTSLMGALVAFECYVMGDYEEESNIEELIKAAIDAEASDNLELALDYTAQCGAIVLKGQNLPEEVMAELPYGIVAEWLDGIDSISAAMVGSDSYKEFDEDDEEDTV
;
A
#
# COMPACT_ATOMS: atom_id res chain seq x y z
N MET A 1 -16.24 21.35 17.14
CA MET A 1 -15.04 21.33 18.01
C MET A 1 -14.06 22.36 17.46
N PRO A 2 -13.21 23.03 18.26
CA PRO A 2 -12.27 24.00 17.71
C PRO A 2 -11.20 23.28 16.88
N GLU A 3 -10.91 23.77 15.67
CA GLU A 3 -9.93 23.22 14.69
C GLU A 3 -8.55 22.91 15.29
N HIS A 4 -8.17 23.56 16.38
CA HIS A 4 -6.89 23.34 17.05
C HIS A 4 -6.73 21.99 17.78
N ALA A 5 -7.81 21.24 18.02
CA ALA A 5 -7.71 19.91 18.63
C ALA A 5 -7.49 18.78 17.60
N MET A 6 -7.87 18.98 16.34
CA MET A 6 -7.82 17.94 15.29
C MET A 6 -6.41 17.71 14.69
N ASN A 7 -5.43 18.54 15.03
CA ASN A 7 -4.10 18.54 14.37
C ASN A 7 -2.94 18.04 15.26
N GLN A 8 -3.24 17.41 16.41
CA GLN A 8 -2.19 16.98 17.34
C GLN A 8 -1.60 15.59 17.08
N VAL A 9 -2.16 14.81 16.15
CA VAL A 9 -1.61 13.51 15.75
C VAL A 9 -0.22 13.71 15.14
N PRO A 10 0.85 13.28 15.81
CA PRO A 10 2.18 13.26 15.25
C PRO A 10 2.24 12.17 14.16
N PRO A 11 2.87 12.43 13.00
CA PRO A 11 2.91 11.45 11.91
C PRO A 11 3.55 10.10 12.27
N TYR A 12 4.49 10.10 13.22
CA TYR A 12 5.17 8.90 13.71
C TYR A 12 4.25 7.91 14.44
N GLU A 13 2.99 8.26 14.71
CA GLU A 13 2.01 7.33 15.27
C GLU A 13 1.52 6.27 14.27
N PHE A 14 1.60 6.51 12.96
CA PHE A 14 1.06 5.57 11.97
C PHE A 14 2.10 4.55 11.50
N TYR A 15 3.28 5.03 11.10
CA TYR A 15 4.37 4.19 10.64
C TYR A 15 5.71 4.85 10.96
N THR A 16 6.74 4.04 11.24
CA THR A 16 8.05 4.57 11.63
C THR A 16 9.17 3.87 10.88
N GLN A 17 10.29 4.57 10.71
CA GLN A 17 11.52 4.00 10.16
C GLN A 17 11.93 2.73 10.92
N LYS A 18 11.84 2.72 12.25
CA LYS A 18 12.16 1.55 13.08
C LYS A 18 11.27 0.34 12.74
N ARG A 19 9.99 0.56 12.45
CA ARG A 19 9.05 -0.51 12.06
C ARG A 19 9.45 -1.12 10.72
N TRP A 20 9.81 -0.29 9.75
CA TRP A 20 10.35 -0.74 8.46
C TRP A 20 11.67 -1.51 8.63
N GLU A 21 12.62 -0.98 9.42
CA GLU A 21 13.90 -1.63 9.70
C GLU A 21 13.73 -2.99 10.40
N ASN A 22 12.73 -3.13 11.28
CA ASN A 22 12.40 -4.40 11.91
C ASN A 22 11.96 -5.44 10.88
N TRP A 23 11.15 -5.03 9.90
CA TRP A 23 10.74 -5.90 8.80
C TRP A 23 11.90 -6.32 7.91
N LEU A 24 12.77 -5.38 7.53
CA LEU A 24 14.02 -5.69 6.81
C LEU A 24 14.90 -6.66 7.61
N GLY A 25 14.94 -6.51 8.94
CA GLY A 25 15.59 -7.45 9.85
C GLY A 25 15.00 -8.86 9.75
N ARG A 26 13.67 -8.99 9.77
CA ARG A 26 12.96 -10.27 9.61
C ARG A 26 13.20 -10.89 8.23
N ALA A 27 13.20 -10.09 7.16
CA ALA A 27 13.53 -10.55 5.82
C ALA A 27 14.95 -11.13 5.78
N ARG A 28 15.92 -10.43 6.37
CA ARG A 28 17.31 -10.91 6.49
C ARG A 28 17.42 -12.23 7.28
N GLU A 29 16.65 -12.38 8.34
CA GLU A 29 16.66 -13.58 9.19
C GLU A 29 15.86 -14.75 8.60
N SER A 30 14.99 -14.48 7.62
CA SER A 30 14.11 -15.50 7.01
C SER A 30 14.88 -16.60 6.28
N GLY A 31 16.10 -16.29 5.79
CA GLY A 31 16.84 -17.20 4.91
C GLY A 31 16.12 -17.45 3.57
N PHE A 32 15.26 -16.52 3.14
CA PHE A 32 14.49 -16.64 1.91
C PHE A 32 15.39 -16.86 0.70
N GLN A 33 14.94 -17.76 -0.18
CA GLN A 33 15.53 -18.02 -1.47
C GLN A 33 14.41 -18.22 -2.49
N ILE A 34 14.59 -17.67 -3.69
CA ILE A 34 13.65 -17.88 -4.80
C ILE A 34 13.79 -19.34 -5.24
N LYS A 35 12.65 -20.02 -5.34
CA LYS A 35 12.59 -21.41 -5.76
C LYS A 35 11.99 -21.50 -7.15
N GLU A 36 12.36 -22.55 -7.88
CA GLU A 36 11.93 -22.75 -9.27
C GLU A 36 10.42 -23.05 -9.40
N SER A 37 9.73 -23.38 -8.30
CA SER A 37 8.28 -23.61 -8.31
C SER A 37 7.57 -23.04 -7.08
N GLU A 38 6.32 -22.59 -7.29
CA GLU A 38 5.44 -22.05 -6.23
C GLU A 38 5.10 -23.09 -5.15
N GLU A 39 5.01 -24.39 -5.50
CA GLU A 39 4.75 -25.47 -4.53
C GLU A 39 5.87 -25.61 -3.49
N GLU A 40 7.06 -25.10 -3.79
CA GLU A 40 8.18 -25.09 -2.87
C GLU A 40 8.30 -23.80 -2.06
N ALA A 41 7.54 -22.74 -2.41
CA ALA A 41 7.53 -21.49 -1.66
C ALA A 41 7.14 -21.78 -0.21
N GLY A 42 8.10 -21.62 0.70
CA GLY A 42 7.94 -21.99 2.10
C GLY A 42 7.37 -20.84 2.91
N LYS A 43 7.33 -21.02 4.23
CA LYS A 43 6.84 -20.00 5.17
C LYS A 43 7.68 -18.73 5.17
N GLU A 44 8.87 -18.79 4.59
CA GLU A 44 9.82 -17.69 4.51
C GLU A 44 9.28 -16.53 3.64
N SER A 45 8.49 -16.80 2.60
CA SER A 45 7.90 -15.75 1.74
C SER A 45 6.83 -14.92 2.45
N ALA A 46 6.21 -15.47 3.51
CA ALA A 46 5.18 -14.78 4.27
C ALA A 46 5.68 -13.49 4.91
N VAL A 47 7.00 -13.33 5.12
CA VAL A 47 7.55 -12.08 5.66
C VAL A 47 7.21 -10.89 4.76
N PHE A 48 7.31 -11.04 3.44
CA PHE A 48 7.09 -9.96 2.47
C PHE A 48 5.60 -9.59 2.35
N VAL A 49 4.71 -10.59 2.37
CA VAL A 49 3.26 -10.35 2.43
C VAL A 49 2.90 -9.57 3.69
N ASN A 50 3.40 -10.01 4.85
CA ASN A 50 3.16 -9.31 6.11
C ASN A 50 3.75 -7.88 6.11
N MET A 51 4.85 -7.63 5.38
CA MET A 51 5.40 -6.27 5.23
C MET A 51 4.42 -5.36 4.49
N VAL A 52 3.87 -5.83 3.36
CA VAL A 52 2.88 -5.09 2.59
C VAL A 52 1.63 -4.81 3.43
N ASP A 53 1.08 -5.85 4.08
CA ASP A 53 -0.10 -5.74 4.93
C ASP A 53 0.08 -4.73 6.07
N ASP A 54 1.26 -4.72 6.70
CA ASP A 54 1.58 -3.84 7.82
C ASP A 54 1.59 -2.35 7.43
N VAL A 55 2.13 -2.04 6.24
CA VAL A 55 2.14 -0.68 5.67
C VAL A 55 0.74 -0.26 5.23
N ILE A 56 0.02 -1.15 4.55
CA ILE A 56 -1.37 -0.89 4.12
C ILE A 56 -2.26 -0.63 5.32
N LEU A 57 -2.12 -1.41 6.39
CA LEU A 57 -2.88 -1.21 7.62
C LEU A 57 -2.61 0.17 8.25
N ALA A 58 -1.36 0.64 8.21
CA ALA A 58 -1.03 1.98 8.67
C ALA A 58 -1.69 3.07 7.81
N CYS A 59 -1.70 2.90 6.49
CA CYS A 59 -2.37 3.83 5.57
C CYS A 59 -3.90 3.82 5.77
N LEU A 60 -4.51 2.65 5.96
CA LEU A 60 -5.94 2.52 6.28
C LEU A 60 -6.33 3.23 7.57
N LYS A 61 -5.46 3.24 8.60
CA LYS A 61 -5.67 4.04 9.82
C LYS A 61 -5.69 5.55 9.52
N VAL A 62 -4.84 6.03 8.60
CA VAL A 62 -4.86 7.43 8.14
C VAL A 62 -6.20 7.73 7.46
N ILE A 63 -6.65 6.87 6.54
CA ILE A 63 -7.93 7.03 5.85
C ILE A 63 -9.10 7.03 6.82
N ALA A 64 -9.16 6.07 7.76
CA ALA A 64 -10.24 5.99 8.72
C ALA A 64 -10.36 7.28 9.58
N ARG A 65 -9.23 7.89 9.94
CA ARG A 65 -9.23 9.17 10.68
C ARG A 65 -9.58 10.36 9.79
N PHE A 66 -9.14 10.36 8.53
CA PHE A 66 -9.55 11.36 7.54
C PHE A 66 -11.07 11.34 7.31
N GLU A 67 -11.67 10.16 7.10
CA GLU A 67 -13.11 10.00 6.88
C GLU A 67 -13.98 10.38 8.09
N LYS A 68 -13.44 10.26 9.30
CA LYS A 68 -14.09 10.70 10.54
C LYS A 68 -13.94 12.20 10.84
N ASP A 69 -13.38 12.96 9.90
CA ASP A 69 -12.99 14.36 10.11
C ASP A 69 -12.08 14.54 11.35
N LEU A 70 -11.24 13.55 11.67
CA LEU A 70 -10.23 13.61 12.74
C LEU A 70 -8.86 14.04 12.23
N LEU A 71 -8.65 13.99 10.90
CA LEU A 71 -7.47 14.49 10.22
C LEU A 71 -7.89 15.41 9.08
N ALA A 72 -7.27 16.58 8.99
CA ALA A 72 -7.42 17.45 7.82
C ALA A 72 -6.74 16.83 6.59
N LYS A 73 -7.24 17.15 5.39
CA LYS A 73 -6.72 16.67 4.10
C LYS A 73 -5.20 16.85 3.98
N GLU A 74 -4.70 18.06 4.23
CA GLU A 74 -3.27 18.39 4.12
C GLU A 74 -2.43 17.57 5.10
N LYS A 75 -2.97 17.27 6.28
CA LYS A 75 -2.28 16.49 7.30
C LYS A 75 -2.26 15.01 6.94
N ALA A 76 -3.37 14.47 6.42
CA ALA A 76 -3.45 13.09 5.93
C ALA A 76 -2.45 12.85 4.79
N LEU A 77 -2.41 13.75 3.80
CA LEU A 77 -1.44 13.68 2.69
C LEU A 77 0.01 13.72 3.19
N LYS A 78 0.31 14.62 4.14
CA LYS A 78 1.65 14.69 4.72
C LYS A 78 2.05 13.39 5.43
N ILE A 79 1.12 12.75 6.14
CA ILE A 79 1.40 11.48 6.81
C ILE A 79 1.66 10.38 5.77
N LEU A 80 0.84 10.28 4.71
CA LEU A 80 1.03 9.31 3.64
C LEU A 80 2.37 9.51 2.91
N GLU A 81 2.76 10.76 2.65
CA GLU A 81 4.07 11.12 2.11
C GLU A 81 5.21 10.64 3.02
N GLU A 82 5.11 10.85 4.34
CA GLU A 82 6.13 10.38 5.28
C GLU A 82 6.21 8.83 5.34
N ILE A 83 5.08 8.13 5.25
CA ILE A 83 5.06 6.65 5.14
C ILE A 83 5.75 6.22 3.85
N ARG A 84 5.42 6.86 2.72
CA ARG A 84 6.04 6.59 1.41
C ARG A 84 7.55 6.78 1.45
N ASP A 85 8.02 7.89 2.00
CA ASP A 85 9.45 8.20 2.09
C ASP A 85 10.21 7.14 2.91
N ILE A 86 9.58 6.58 3.94
CA ILE A 86 10.16 5.48 4.74
C ILE A 86 10.23 4.20 3.90
N VAL A 87 9.11 3.75 3.33
CA VAL A 87 9.02 2.40 2.75
C VAL A 87 9.68 2.31 1.38
N LEU A 88 9.76 3.42 0.64
CA LEU A 88 10.42 3.50 -0.67
C LEU A 88 11.87 3.98 -0.58
N SER A 89 12.41 4.13 0.64
CA SER A 89 13.83 4.43 0.82
C SER A 89 14.71 3.30 0.30
N GLU A 90 15.90 3.66 -0.18
CA GLU A 90 16.90 2.68 -0.63
C GLU A 90 17.27 1.73 0.52
N VAL A 91 17.32 0.43 0.22
CA VAL A 91 17.62 -0.62 1.19
C VAL A 91 19.04 -1.14 0.96
N ASP A 92 19.82 -1.27 2.04
CA ASP A 92 21.14 -1.91 1.98
C ASP A 92 21.01 -3.36 1.49
N PRO A 93 21.81 -3.79 0.49
CA PRO A 93 21.73 -5.15 -0.06
C PRO A 93 21.85 -6.25 0.99
N ILE A 94 21.00 -7.27 0.89
CA ILE A 94 20.93 -8.41 1.81
C ILE A 94 21.39 -9.68 1.09
N THR A 95 20.62 -10.13 0.10
CA THR A 95 20.91 -11.23 -0.83
C THR A 95 20.13 -10.98 -2.12
N GLU A 96 20.61 -11.46 -3.26
CA GLU A 96 19.93 -11.27 -4.56
C GLU A 96 18.43 -11.60 -4.50
N ASP A 97 18.07 -12.76 -3.93
CA ASP A 97 16.67 -13.20 -3.80
C ASP A 97 15.82 -12.30 -2.88
N ILE A 98 16.40 -11.83 -1.77
CA ILE A 98 15.69 -10.94 -0.83
C ILE A 98 15.57 -9.53 -1.43
N ASP A 99 16.63 -9.06 -2.08
CA ASP A 99 16.68 -7.74 -2.70
C ASP A 99 15.62 -7.65 -3.82
N LEU A 100 15.50 -8.69 -4.66
CA LEU A 100 14.43 -8.79 -5.67
C LEU A 100 13.02 -8.77 -5.04
N MET A 101 12.82 -9.46 -3.92
CA MET A 101 11.52 -9.44 -3.24
C MET A 101 11.23 -8.08 -2.57
N ILE A 102 12.25 -7.40 -2.04
CA ILE A 102 12.10 -6.05 -1.48
C ILE A 102 11.72 -5.06 -2.59
N ASP A 103 12.38 -5.14 -3.75
CA ASP A 103 12.04 -4.31 -4.91
C ASP A 103 10.58 -4.52 -5.35
N SER A 104 10.10 -5.78 -5.35
CA SER A 104 8.70 -6.08 -5.66
C SER A 104 7.74 -5.57 -4.59
N VAL A 105 8.07 -5.71 -3.30
CA VAL A 105 7.30 -5.12 -2.19
C VAL A 105 7.21 -3.60 -2.33
N GLN A 106 8.32 -2.92 -2.62
CA GLN A 106 8.33 -1.47 -2.80
C GLN A 106 7.54 -1.03 -4.03
N THR A 107 7.63 -1.79 -5.12
CA THR A 107 6.83 -1.54 -6.33
C THR A 107 5.34 -1.67 -6.04
N SER A 108 4.93 -2.78 -5.41
CA SER A 108 3.53 -2.98 -4.98
C SER A 108 3.04 -1.87 -4.06
N LEU A 109 3.83 -1.49 -3.05
CA LEU A 109 3.49 -0.42 -2.13
C LEU A 109 3.39 0.95 -2.81
N MET A 110 4.17 1.23 -3.86
CA MET A 110 4.01 2.45 -4.65
C MET A 110 2.58 2.58 -5.18
N GLY A 111 2.05 1.51 -5.80
CA GLY A 111 0.68 1.47 -6.32
C GLY A 111 -0.37 1.72 -5.23
N ALA A 112 -0.22 1.09 -4.07
CA ALA A 112 -1.12 1.30 -2.93
C ALA A 112 -1.05 2.73 -2.38
N LEU A 113 0.16 3.28 -2.19
CA LEU A 113 0.37 4.62 -1.62
C LEU A 113 -0.22 5.73 -2.52
N VAL A 114 0.00 5.66 -3.83
CA VAL A 114 -0.60 6.65 -4.74
C VAL A 114 -2.12 6.56 -4.78
N ALA A 115 -2.69 5.37 -4.56
CA ALA A 115 -4.13 5.21 -4.43
C ALA A 115 -4.68 5.87 -3.16
N PHE A 116 -3.99 5.71 -2.02
CA PHE A 116 -4.35 6.41 -0.78
C PHE A 116 -4.29 7.94 -0.95
N GLU A 117 -3.26 8.44 -1.63
CA GLU A 117 -3.12 9.87 -1.91
C GLU A 117 -4.21 10.37 -2.86
N CYS A 118 -4.47 9.66 -3.96
CA CYS A 118 -5.55 9.95 -4.91
C CYS A 118 -6.92 10.01 -4.21
N TYR A 119 -7.19 9.07 -3.30
CA TYR A 119 -8.40 9.05 -2.49
C TYR A 119 -8.57 10.31 -1.64
N VAL A 120 -7.53 10.70 -0.89
CA VAL A 120 -7.54 11.91 -0.05
C VAL A 120 -7.59 13.19 -0.89
N MET A 121 -6.98 13.18 -2.07
CA MET A 121 -7.06 14.29 -3.02
C MET A 121 -8.47 14.45 -3.61
N GLY A 122 -9.18 13.34 -3.79
CA GLY A 122 -10.45 13.31 -4.53
C GLY A 122 -10.22 13.39 -6.04
N ASP A 123 -9.04 12.99 -6.51
CA ASP A 123 -8.63 13.08 -7.91
C ASP A 123 -9.02 11.81 -8.69
N TYR A 124 -10.27 11.39 -8.51
CA TYR A 124 -10.87 10.23 -9.18
C TYR A 124 -12.39 10.42 -9.30
N GLU A 125 -13.00 9.71 -10.24
CA GLU A 125 -14.47 9.67 -10.36
C GLU A 125 -15.01 8.38 -9.74
N GLU A 126 -15.86 8.49 -8.71
CA GLU A 126 -16.34 7.32 -7.94
C GLU A 126 -17.09 6.28 -8.80
N GLU A 127 -17.75 6.72 -9.86
CA GLU A 127 -18.52 5.87 -10.79
C GLU A 127 -17.71 5.41 -12.00
N SER A 128 -16.39 5.69 -12.05
CA SER A 128 -15.53 5.20 -13.12
C SER A 128 -15.51 3.67 -13.17
N ASN A 129 -15.42 3.14 -14.39
CA ASN A 129 -15.29 1.71 -14.61
C ASN A 129 -13.85 1.27 -14.34
N ILE A 130 -13.62 0.54 -13.25
CA ILE A 130 -12.29 0.01 -12.87
C ILE A 130 -11.67 -0.82 -13.99
N GLU A 131 -12.45 -1.62 -14.72
CA GLU A 131 -11.92 -2.43 -15.83
C GLU A 131 -11.37 -1.56 -16.96
N GLU A 132 -12.01 -0.43 -17.26
CA GLU A 132 -11.54 0.51 -18.28
C GLU A 132 -10.28 1.24 -17.81
N LEU A 133 -10.21 1.61 -16.53
CA LEU A 133 -9.01 2.21 -15.93
C LEU A 133 -7.82 1.24 -15.95
N ILE A 134 -8.00 -0.03 -15.60
CA ILE A 134 -6.95 -1.06 -15.68
C ILE A 134 -6.44 -1.20 -17.12
N LYS A 135 -7.35 -1.29 -18.10
CA LYS A 135 -6.97 -1.36 -19.52
C LYS A 135 -6.18 -0.12 -19.96
N ALA A 136 -6.61 1.06 -19.53
CA ALA A 136 -5.91 2.31 -19.83
C ALA A 136 -4.51 2.36 -19.18
N ALA A 137 -4.35 1.82 -17.96
CA ALA A 137 -3.06 1.70 -17.30
C ALA A 137 -2.10 0.78 -18.08
N ILE A 138 -2.59 -0.39 -18.53
CA ILE A 138 -1.82 -1.33 -19.34
C ILE A 138 -1.41 -0.71 -20.69
N ASP A 139 -2.32 -0.02 -21.36
CA ASP A 139 -2.04 0.67 -22.62
C ASP A 139 -1.00 1.80 -22.45
N ALA A 140 -1.05 2.50 -21.32
CA ALA A 140 -0.08 3.53 -20.96
C ALA A 140 1.30 2.92 -20.66
N GLU A 141 1.37 1.80 -19.92
CA GLU A 141 2.61 1.04 -19.69
C GLU A 141 3.22 0.57 -21.01
N ALA A 142 2.41 -0.04 -21.89
CA ALA A 142 2.88 -0.50 -23.20
C ALA A 142 3.39 0.64 -24.11
N SER A 143 2.99 1.88 -23.81
CA SER A 143 3.43 3.11 -24.49
C SER A 143 4.58 3.82 -23.77
N ASP A 144 5.19 3.20 -22.75
CA ASP A 144 6.27 3.75 -21.91
C ASP A 144 5.87 5.05 -21.18
N ASN A 145 4.57 5.23 -20.92
CA ASN A 145 4.03 6.36 -20.17
C ASN A 145 3.67 5.92 -18.75
N LEU A 146 4.69 5.65 -17.96
CA LEU A 146 4.54 5.13 -16.59
C LEU A 146 3.83 6.10 -15.64
N GLU A 147 3.97 7.41 -15.86
CA GLU A 147 3.25 8.43 -15.07
C GLU A 147 1.73 8.32 -15.28
N LEU A 148 1.29 8.18 -16.54
CA LEU A 148 -0.12 7.99 -16.85
C LEU A 148 -0.63 6.62 -16.41
N ALA A 149 0.19 5.57 -16.54
CA ALA A 149 -0.15 4.24 -16.05
C ALA A 149 -0.40 4.27 -14.53
N LEU A 150 0.50 4.92 -13.79
CA LEU A 150 0.40 5.07 -12.34
C LEU A 150 -0.83 5.91 -11.93
N ASP A 151 -1.17 6.96 -12.69
CA ASP A 151 -2.38 7.78 -12.46
C ASP A 151 -3.66 6.94 -12.59
N TYR A 152 -3.80 6.14 -13.66
CA TYR A 152 -4.93 5.24 -13.81
C TYR A 152 -4.99 4.18 -12.69
N THR A 153 -3.84 3.63 -12.31
CA THR A 153 -3.76 2.67 -11.20
C THR A 153 -4.15 3.32 -9.87
N ALA A 154 -3.73 4.55 -9.60
CA ALA A 154 -4.11 5.30 -8.41
C ALA A 154 -5.63 5.49 -8.32
N GLN A 155 -6.28 5.82 -9.45
CA GLN A 155 -7.74 5.94 -9.52
C GLN A 155 -8.45 4.60 -9.22
N CYS A 156 -7.95 3.47 -9.74
CA CYS A 156 -8.46 2.14 -9.39
C CYS A 156 -8.46 1.91 -7.88
N GLY A 157 -7.33 2.19 -7.21
CA GLY A 157 -7.21 1.98 -5.78
C GLY A 157 -8.06 2.94 -4.94
N ALA A 158 -8.25 4.18 -5.39
CA ALA A 158 -9.18 5.11 -4.74
C ALA A 158 -10.63 4.62 -4.79
N ILE A 159 -11.04 3.99 -5.90
CA ILE A 159 -12.36 3.36 -6.03
C ILE A 159 -12.45 2.11 -5.12
N VAL A 160 -11.38 1.33 -5.01
CA VAL A 160 -11.30 0.20 -4.07
C VAL A 160 -11.46 0.64 -2.62
N LEU A 161 -10.86 1.77 -2.22
CA LEU A 161 -11.02 2.34 -0.88
C LEU A 161 -12.48 2.73 -0.56
N LYS A 162 -13.32 2.98 -1.57
CA LYS A 162 -14.78 3.17 -1.42
C LYS A 162 -15.56 1.86 -1.23
N GLY A 163 -14.88 0.70 -1.26
CA GLY A 163 -15.46 -0.62 -1.05
C GLY A 163 -15.79 -1.39 -2.32
N GLN A 164 -15.32 -0.95 -3.49
CA GLN A 164 -15.31 -1.80 -4.69
C GLN A 164 -14.11 -2.76 -4.65
N ASN A 165 -14.11 -3.78 -5.52
CA ASN A 165 -12.99 -4.72 -5.66
C ASN A 165 -12.45 -4.68 -7.09
N LEU A 166 -11.17 -5.05 -7.23
CA LEU A 166 -10.60 -5.30 -8.56
C LEU A 166 -11.33 -6.49 -9.22
N PRO A 167 -11.66 -6.42 -10.52
CA PRO A 167 -12.36 -7.51 -11.20
C PRO A 167 -11.47 -8.75 -11.34
N GLU A 168 -11.86 -9.87 -10.72
CA GLU A 168 -11.09 -11.13 -10.72
C GLU A 168 -10.72 -11.61 -12.13
N GLU A 169 -11.66 -11.53 -13.09
CA GLU A 169 -11.43 -11.95 -14.48
C GLU A 169 -10.35 -11.11 -15.17
N VAL A 170 -10.30 -9.81 -14.87
CA VAL A 170 -9.29 -8.90 -15.44
C VAL A 170 -7.94 -9.14 -14.79
N MET A 171 -7.90 -9.29 -13.47
CA MET A 171 -6.67 -9.56 -12.71
C MET A 171 -6.01 -10.87 -13.18
N ALA A 172 -6.80 -11.91 -13.45
CA ALA A 172 -6.29 -13.21 -13.92
C ALA A 172 -5.66 -13.18 -15.33
N GLU A 173 -6.01 -12.18 -16.15
CA GLU A 173 -5.51 -12.01 -17.52
C GLU A 173 -4.45 -10.91 -17.64
N LEU A 174 -3.98 -10.34 -16.52
CA LEU A 174 -2.99 -9.27 -16.52
C LEU A 174 -1.68 -9.72 -17.18
N PRO A 175 -1.13 -8.91 -18.11
CA PRO A 175 0.24 -9.09 -18.56
C PRO A 175 1.22 -8.92 -17.39
N TYR A 176 2.32 -9.66 -17.42
CA TYR A 176 3.46 -9.37 -16.55
C TYR A 176 3.98 -7.96 -16.85
N GLY A 177 4.07 -7.12 -15.82
CA GLY A 177 4.44 -5.72 -15.95
C GLY A 177 4.34 -4.97 -14.63
N ILE A 178 4.76 -3.72 -14.63
CA ILE A 178 4.77 -2.87 -13.42
C ILE A 178 3.34 -2.54 -12.98
N VAL A 179 2.39 -2.43 -13.92
CA VAL A 179 0.98 -2.21 -13.59
C VAL A 179 0.40 -3.40 -12.83
N ALA A 180 0.81 -4.63 -13.16
CA ALA A 180 0.38 -5.81 -12.41
C ALA A 180 0.87 -5.75 -10.96
N GLU A 181 2.14 -5.43 -10.73
CA GLU A 181 2.68 -5.29 -9.37
C GLU A 181 1.98 -4.17 -8.57
N TRP A 182 1.68 -3.03 -9.21
CA TRP A 182 0.92 -1.95 -8.57
C TRP A 182 -0.51 -2.37 -8.22
N LEU A 183 -1.17 -3.14 -9.09
CA LEU A 183 -2.51 -3.67 -8.83
C LEU A 183 -2.51 -4.73 -7.73
N ASP A 184 -1.45 -5.53 -7.57
CA ASP A 184 -1.28 -6.44 -6.43
C ASP A 184 -1.24 -5.68 -5.10
N GLY A 185 -0.63 -4.49 -5.10
CA GLY A 185 -0.65 -3.58 -3.94
C GLY A 185 -2.07 -3.09 -3.63
N ILE A 186 -2.86 -2.79 -4.65
CA ILE A 186 -4.27 -2.39 -4.50
C ILE A 186 -5.14 -3.57 -4.04
N ASP A 187 -4.92 -4.78 -4.54
CA ASP A 187 -5.63 -5.98 -4.07
C ASP A 187 -5.37 -6.23 -2.58
N SER A 188 -4.14 -5.98 -2.14
CA SER A 188 -3.77 -6.05 -0.72
C SER A 188 -4.54 -5.04 0.15
N ILE A 189 -4.97 -3.89 -0.40
CA ILE A 189 -5.88 -2.95 0.29
C ILE A 189 -7.25 -3.64 0.52
N SER A 190 -7.85 -4.21 -0.52
CA SER A 190 -9.11 -4.96 -0.40
C SER A 190 -9.00 -6.09 0.62
N ALA A 191 -7.90 -6.86 0.57
CA ALA A 191 -7.65 -7.96 1.51
C ALA A 191 -7.58 -7.45 2.96
N ALA A 192 -6.83 -6.37 3.22
CA ALA A 192 -6.72 -5.77 4.54
C ALA A 192 -8.07 -5.22 5.04
N MET A 193 -8.86 -4.59 4.16
CA MET A 193 -10.20 -4.06 4.49
C MET A 193 -11.20 -5.16 4.87
N VAL A 194 -11.06 -6.37 4.31
CA VAL A 194 -11.89 -7.53 4.64
C VAL A 194 -11.37 -8.27 5.88
N GLY A 195 -10.04 -8.34 6.05
CA GLY A 195 -9.38 -9.15 7.06
C GLY A 195 -9.56 -8.67 8.50
N SER A 196 -9.68 -7.35 8.72
CA SER A 196 -9.91 -6.79 10.06
C SER A 196 -10.49 -5.39 9.99
N ASP A 197 -11.47 -5.07 10.84
CA ASP A 197 -11.96 -3.70 11.01
C ASP A 197 -11.18 -2.91 12.09
N SER A 198 -10.15 -3.49 12.70
CA SER A 198 -9.42 -2.87 13.84
C SER A 198 -8.82 -1.50 13.51
N TYR A 199 -8.41 -1.28 12.26
CA TYR A 199 -7.91 0.02 11.80
C TYR A 199 -8.96 1.13 11.89
N LYS A 200 -10.25 0.79 11.83
CA LYS A 200 -11.35 1.76 11.92
C LYS A 200 -11.53 2.28 13.32
N GLU A 201 -11.10 1.56 14.36
CA GLU A 201 -11.26 1.94 15.76
C GLU A 201 -9.98 2.54 16.37
N PHE A 202 -8.92 2.73 15.57
CA PHE A 202 -7.64 3.28 16.05
C PHE A 202 -7.79 4.69 16.64
N ASP A 203 -7.71 4.77 17.97
CA ASP A 203 -7.67 6.01 18.76
C ASP A 203 -6.22 6.31 19.21
N GLU A 204 -5.89 7.60 19.46
CA GLU A 204 -4.53 8.06 19.84
C GLU A 204 -3.97 7.35 21.10
N ASP A 205 -4.84 6.74 21.92
CA ASP A 205 -4.46 6.03 23.15
C ASP A 205 -4.08 4.55 22.92
N ASP A 206 -4.19 4.03 21.69
CA ASP A 206 -3.70 2.69 21.33
C ASP A 206 -2.18 2.71 21.07
N GLU A 207 -1.41 3.19 22.06
CA GLU A 207 -0.03 2.75 22.23
C GLU A 207 -0.08 1.26 22.57
N GLU A 208 -0.07 0.39 21.56
CA GLU A 208 0.26 -1.02 21.76
C GLU A 208 1.74 -1.11 22.17
N ASP A 209 1.94 -0.89 23.46
CA ASP A 209 3.08 -1.29 24.26
C ASP A 209 3.31 -2.79 24.05
N THR A 210 4.13 -3.14 23.05
CA THR A 210 4.59 -4.53 22.86
C THR A 210 6.09 -4.58 22.54
N VAL A 211 6.82 -4.74 23.65
CA VAL A 211 8.09 -5.45 23.88
C VAL A 211 8.72 -6.16 22.67
#